data_AF-A0A1H6L4G5-F1
#
_entry.id   AF-A0A1H6L4G5-F1
#
_cell.length_a   1.000
_cell.length_b   1.000
_cell.length_c   1.000
_cell.angle_alpha   90.00
_cell.angle_beta   90.00
_cell.angle_gamma   90.00
#
_symmetry.space_group_name_H-M   'P 1'
#
loop_
_entity.id
_entity.type
_entity.pdbx_description
1 polymer ?
#
loop_
_entity_poly.entity_id
_entity_poly.type
_entity_poly.pdbx_seq_one_letter_code
_entity_poly.pdbx_strand_id
1 'polypeptide(L)'
;MATTSNLCWPTLTVISGHVSPTTRTRLAAAAAAGALLAGSALVPATASAQPVDPEPTDTAVAPAPAEQDLLHNVIYRARADGTSRGAVVAYKMDDHNVNSATPTLLPGQTFEVNAVLADPKLAGMEISIEWPYGSNLHCEILVDDQIVAKADQFIAPRLFRPKDDPMYGVLQCGAPLNVPIDGAPAAPPVDAPPVEASAPPAA
;
A
#
# COMPACT_ATOMS: atom_id res chain seq x y z
N MET A 1 -6.86 -45.24 -52.84
CA MET A 1 -5.84 -44.18 -53.00
C MET A 1 -5.91 -43.34 -51.72
N ALA A 2 -5.31 -43.71 -50.58
CA ALA A 2 -3.91 -43.97 -50.27
C ALA A 2 -2.99 -42.79 -50.62
N THR A 3 -2.66 -41.95 -49.64
CA THR A 3 -1.27 -41.56 -49.30
C THR A 3 -1.24 -40.93 -47.91
N THR A 4 -0.20 -41.33 -47.19
CA THR A 4 0.13 -41.19 -45.76
C THR A 4 1.22 -40.12 -45.58
N SER A 5 1.50 -39.73 -44.32
CA SER A 5 2.81 -39.22 -43.81
C SER A 5 3.16 -37.75 -44.07
N ASN A 6 3.90 -36.99 -43.24
CA ASN A 6 4.54 -37.24 -41.94
C ASN A 6 4.93 -35.88 -41.29
N LEU A 7 4.99 -35.89 -39.95
CA LEU A 7 5.87 -35.19 -38.99
C LEU A 7 6.71 -33.97 -39.43
N CYS A 8 6.66 -32.89 -38.64
CA CYS A 8 7.84 -32.38 -37.91
C CYS A 8 7.43 -31.34 -36.83
N TRP A 9 7.69 -31.66 -35.56
CA TRP A 9 7.69 -30.69 -34.44
C TRP A 9 9.07 -30.03 -34.33
N PRO A 10 9.14 -28.81 -33.78
CA PRO A 10 10.28 -28.43 -32.94
C PRO A 10 9.84 -28.08 -31.51
N THR A 11 10.19 -28.98 -30.61
CA THR A 11 10.87 -28.78 -29.32
C THR A 11 10.60 -27.52 -28.49
N LEU A 12 10.03 -27.75 -27.30
CA LEU A 12 10.12 -26.91 -26.10
C LEU A 12 11.57 -26.51 -25.78
N THR A 13 11.78 -25.25 -25.44
CA THR A 13 12.87 -24.82 -24.55
C THR A 13 12.29 -23.98 -23.42
N VAL A 14 12.13 -24.61 -22.26
CA VAL A 14 11.87 -23.95 -20.97
C VAL A 14 13.19 -23.37 -20.48
N ILE A 15 13.27 -22.05 -20.35
CA ILE A 15 14.41 -21.39 -19.69
C ILE A 15 14.09 -21.28 -18.20
N SER A 16 14.50 -22.29 -17.43
CA SER A 16 14.56 -22.24 -15.96
C SER A 16 15.75 -21.39 -15.53
N GLY A 17 15.51 -20.13 -15.19
CA GLY A 17 16.47 -19.27 -14.49
C GLY A 17 16.53 -19.62 -13.00
N HIS A 18 17.65 -20.20 -12.57
CA HIS A 18 17.90 -20.64 -11.19
C HIS A 18 18.12 -19.45 -10.24
N VAL A 19 17.44 -19.52 -9.09
CA VAL A 19 17.76 -18.76 -7.88
C VAL A 19 19.13 -19.20 -7.35
N SER A 20 20.03 -18.26 -7.12
CA SER A 20 21.29 -18.48 -6.38
C SER A 20 21.34 -17.56 -5.16
N PRO A 21 21.30 -18.08 -3.93
CA PRO A 21 21.68 -17.31 -2.74
C PRO A 21 23.20 -17.36 -2.56
N THR A 22 23.86 -16.21 -2.67
CA THR A 22 25.28 -16.05 -2.35
C THR A 22 25.46 -16.07 -0.83
N THR A 23 25.98 -17.18 -0.32
CA THR A 23 26.39 -17.35 1.08
C THR A 23 27.90 -17.55 1.17
N ARG A 24 28.50 -17.03 2.25
CA ARG A 24 29.90 -17.11 2.73
C ARG A 24 30.76 -15.91 2.30
N THR A 25 31.51 -15.25 3.17
CA THR A 25 32.47 -15.84 4.11
C THR A 25 32.86 -14.81 5.18
N ARG A 26 32.79 -15.15 6.47
CA ARG A 26 33.56 -14.45 7.52
C ARG A 26 34.45 -15.48 8.21
N LEU A 27 35.75 -15.36 7.97
CA LEU A 27 36.81 -16.04 8.69
C LEU A 27 37.87 -14.98 9.02
N ALA A 28 37.99 -14.64 10.29
CA ALA A 28 39.19 -14.05 10.85
C ALA A 28 39.47 -14.79 12.16
N ALA A 29 40.66 -15.35 12.25
CA ALA A 29 41.12 -16.24 13.30
C ALA A 29 42.13 -15.54 14.22
N ALA A 30 42.34 -16.20 15.36
CA ALA A 30 43.48 -16.13 16.29
C ALA A 30 43.56 -14.92 17.24
N ALA A 31 44.11 -15.01 18.46
CA ALA A 31 44.44 -16.05 19.43
C ALA A 31 45.18 -15.30 20.57
N ALA A 32 45.00 -15.68 21.85
CA ALA A 32 46.06 -15.74 22.87
C ALA A 32 45.50 -16.05 24.27
N ALA A 33 46.23 -16.89 25.00
CA ALA A 33 45.93 -17.46 26.30
C ALA A 33 46.31 -16.54 27.48
N GLY A 34 45.71 -16.80 28.64
CA GLY A 34 46.11 -16.29 29.95
C GLY A 34 45.55 -17.17 31.07
N ALA A 35 46.37 -17.46 32.09
CA ALA A 35 46.38 -18.71 32.84
C ALA A 35 45.55 -18.77 34.14
N LEU A 36 45.16 -20.02 34.50
CA LEU A 36 45.11 -20.71 35.80
C LEU A 36 44.90 -19.92 37.11
N LEU A 37 43.90 -20.33 37.90
CA LEU A 37 43.86 -20.47 39.38
C LEU A 37 42.58 -21.28 39.71
N ALA A 38 42.63 -22.58 40.04
CA ALA A 38 42.90 -23.21 41.35
C ALA A 38 41.69 -23.24 42.33
N GLY A 39 41.26 -24.46 42.69
CA GLY A 39 40.36 -24.80 43.82
C GLY A 39 38.85 -24.81 43.47
N SER A 40 37.99 -25.73 43.89
CA SER A 40 38.04 -26.70 45.00
C SER A 40 36.92 -27.74 44.85
N ALA A 41 37.23 -28.97 45.29
CA ALA A 41 36.39 -30.05 45.79
C ALA A 41 34.92 -30.22 45.32
N LEU A 42 34.69 -31.38 44.70
CA LEU A 42 33.43 -32.08 44.53
C LEU A 42 32.68 -32.26 45.87
N VAL A 43 31.42 -31.84 45.94
CA VAL A 43 30.44 -32.38 46.88
C VAL A 43 29.15 -32.66 46.09
N PRO A 44 28.67 -33.91 45.98
CA PRO A 44 27.35 -34.17 45.47
C PRO A 44 26.32 -33.78 46.54
N ALA A 45 25.45 -32.82 46.23
CA ALA A 45 24.28 -32.56 47.04
C ALA A 45 23.27 -33.70 46.84
N THR A 46 23.10 -34.57 47.84
CA THR A 46 21.98 -35.51 47.91
C THR A 46 20.71 -34.72 48.24
N ALA A 47 20.03 -34.23 47.21
CA ALA A 47 18.69 -33.69 47.37
C ALA A 47 17.70 -34.84 47.65
N SER A 48 17.07 -34.79 48.81
CA SER A 48 16.07 -35.74 49.26
C SER A 48 14.84 -35.68 48.36
N ALA A 49 14.46 -36.82 47.77
CA ALA A 49 13.18 -36.96 47.08
C ALA A 49 12.04 -36.81 48.09
N GLN A 50 11.31 -35.68 48.03
CA GLN A 50 9.96 -35.59 48.58
C GLN A 50 8.98 -36.05 47.50
N PRO A 51 8.10 -37.03 47.78
CA PRO A 51 6.92 -37.28 46.95
C PRO A 51 5.97 -36.11 47.20
N VAL A 52 5.78 -35.26 46.21
CA VAL A 52 4.65 -34.32 46.16
C VAL A 52 3.70 -34.85 45.09
N ASP A 53 2.44 -35.02 45.50
CA ASP A 53 1.30 -35.43 44.70
C ASP A 53 1.23 -34.76 43.31
N PRO A 54 0.60 -35.42 42.31
CA PRO A 54 0.41 -34.82 41.00
C PRO A 54 -0.51 -33.59 41.12
N GLU A 55 0.07 -32.40 41.13
CA GLU A 55 -0.67 -31.17 40.81
C GLU A 55 -1.26 -31.33 39.41
N PRO A 56 -2.56 -30.99 39.20
CA PRO A 56 -3.10 -30.94 37.87
C PRO A 56 -2.34 -29.88 37.10
N THR A 57 -1.64 -30.29 36.05
CA THR A 57 -1.04 -29.40 35.04
C THR A 57 -2.16 -28.73 34.26
N ASP A 58 -2.92 -27.83 34.90
CA ASP A 58 -3.66 -26.81 34.19
C ASP A 58 -2.66 -25.74 33.79
N THR A 59 -1.94 -26.02 32.71
CA THR A 59 -1.40 -24.97 31.85
C THR A 59 -2.60 -24.16 31.37
N ALA A 60 -3.02 -23.20 32.17
CA ALA A 60 -3.96 -22.18 31.76
C ALA A 60 -3.26 -21.43 30.62
N VAL A 61 -3.62 -21.79 29.39
CA VAL A 61 -3.33 -21.00 28.21
C VAL A 61 -3.95 -19.64 28.50
N ALA A 62 -3.10 -18.67 28.83
CA ALA A 62 -3.53 -17.28 28.85
C ALA A 62 -4.25 -17.03 27.51
N PRO A 63 -5.46 -16.46 27.51
CA PRO A 63 -6.14 -16.12 26.27
C PRO A 63 -5.12 -15.41 25.38
N ALA A 64 -5.00 -15.84 24.12
CA ALA A 64 -4.28 -15.05 23.14
C ALA A 64 -4.77 -13.59 23.31
N PRO A 65 -3.86 -12.59 23.33
CA PRO A 65 -4.28 -11.20 23.39
C PRO A 65 -5.40 -11.04 22.37
N ALA A 66 -6.58 -10.56 22.82
CA ALA A 66 -7.64 -10.19 21.90
C ALA A 66 -6.97 -9.38 20.80
N GLU A 67 -7.16 -9.80 19.54
CA GLU A 67 -6.60 -9.14 18.36
C GLU A 67 -6.80 -7.64 18.59
N GLN A 68 -5.73 -6.95 18.99
CA GLN A 68 -5.83 -5.53 19.21
C GLN A 68 -6.19 -5.01 17.84
N ASP A 69 -7.27 -4.25 17.74
CA ASP A 69 -7.66 -3.56 16.52
C ASP A 69 -6.39 -2.90 15.99
N LEU A 70 -5.79 -3.53 14.97
CA LEU A 70 -4.37 -3.34 14.70
C LEU A 70 -4.32 -2.16 13.77
N LEU A 71 -4.03 -0.99 14.34
CA LEU A 71 -3.98 0.24 13.57
C LEU A 71 -2.81 0.18 12.60
N HIS A 72 -3.11 0.33 11.31
CA HIS A 72 -2.15 0.32 10.23
C HIS A 72 -1.75 1.74 9.85
N ASN A 73 -0.45 1.98 9.69
CA ASN A 73 0.04 3.26 9.18
C ASN A 73 -0.08 3.28 7.66
N VAL A 74 -0.92 4.17 7.14
CA VAL A 74 -1.17 4.31 5.71
C VAL A 74 -0.52 5.58 5.20
N ILE A 75 0.37 5.45 4.23
CA ILE A 75 1.05 6.57 3.56
C ILE A 75 0.49 6.71 2.16
N TYR A 76 -0.06 7.88 1.87
CA TYR A 76 -0.57 8.24 0.56
C TYR A 76 0.43 9.14 -0.15
N ARG A 77 0.86 8.75 -1.35
CA ARG A 77 1.82 9.50 -2.17
C ARG A 77 1.22 9.78 -3.54
N ALA A 78 1.08 11.05 -3.88
CA ALA A 78 0.52 11.49 -5.16
C ALA A 78 1.49 12.40 -5.89
N ARG A 79 1.60 12.21 -7.20
CA ARG A 79 2.41 13.06 -8.10
C ARG A 79 1.65 13.37 -9.37
N ALA A 80 2.01 14.52 -9.94
CA ALA A 80 1.60 14.89 -11.27
C ALA A 80 2.84 15.36 -12.05
N ASP A 81 3.38 14.45 -12.85
CA ASP A 81 4.57 14.68 -13.68
C ASP A 81 4.16 15.31 -15.02
N GLY A 82 3.99 16.63 -15.01
CA GLY A 82 3.53 17.41 -16.16
C GLY A 82 3.01 18.79 -15.76
N THR A 83 2.37 19.48 -16.70
CA THR A 83 1.70 20.75 -16.38
C THR A 83 0.38 20.44 -15.70
N SER A 84 0.34 20.53 -14.38
CA SER A 84 -0.85 20.30 -13.56
C SER A 84 -1.24 21.57 -12.82
N ARG A 85 -2.54 21.88 -12.79
CA ARG A 85 -3.12 22.94 -11.95
C ARG A 85 -4.41 22.46 -11.34
N GLY A 86 -4.82 23.14 -10.27
CA GLY A 86 -6.04 22.81 -9.52
C GLY A 86 -6.06 21.34 -9.07
N ALA A 87 -4.90 20.77 -8.71
CA ALA A 87 -4.83 19.39 -8.31
C ALA A 87 -5.55 19.19 -6.98
N VAL A 88 -6.45 18.21 -6.91
CA VAL A 88 -7.13 17.81 -5.69
C VAL A 88 -6.79 16.36 -5.40
N VAL A 89 -6.30 16.10 -4.20
CA VAL A 89 -6.02 14.75 -3.71
C VAL A 89 -7.01 14.44 -2.60
N ALA A 90 -7.90 13.48 -2.84
CA ALA A 90 -8.80 12.94 -1.83
C ALA A 90 -8.26 11.59 -1.34
N TYR A 91 -8.37 11.32 -0.04
CA TYR A 91 -7.82 10.11 0.57
C TYR A 91 -8.61 9.74 1.85
N LYS A 92 -8.55 8.48 2.23
CA LYS A 92 -9.12 8.01 3.50
C LYS A 92 -8.23 8.40 4.67
N MET A 93 -8.74 9.24 5.57
CA MET A 93 -8.03 9.68 6.78
C MET A 93 -8.18 8.66 7.92
N ASP A 94 -9.34 8.02 7.97
CA ASP A 94 -9.70 6.90 8.84
C ASP A 94 -10.74 6.03 8.10
N ASP A 95 -11.25 4.98 8.74
CA ASP A 95 -12.17 4.02 8.10
C ASP A 95 -13.45 4.70 7.57
N HIS A 96 -13.88 5.79 8.19
CA HIS A 96 -15.14 6.46 7.91
C HIS A 96 -15.01 7.77 7.13
N ASN A 97 -13.90 8.49 7.29
CA ASN A 97 -13.75 9.84 6.78
C ASN A 97 -12.83 9.91 5.56
N VAL A 98 -13.29 10.65 4.55
CA VAL A 98 -12.48 11.07 3.41
C VAL A 98 -12.07 12.52 3.63
N ASN A 99 -10.78 12.79 3.47
CA ASN A 99 -10.24 14.15 3.52
C ASN A 99 -9.70 14.52 2.13
N SER A 100 -9.59 15.82 1.86
CA SER A 100 -9.11 16.36 0.60
C SER A 100 -8.08 17.45 0.82
N ALA A 101 -7.04 17.45 0.02
CA ALA A 101 -6.03 18.51 -0.04
C ALA A 101 -5.94 19.08 -1.47
N THR A 102 -5.52 20.33 -1.59
CA THR A 102 -5.27 21.00 -2.89
C THR A 102 -3.79 21.35 -3.02
N PRO A 103 -2.88 20.35 -3.14
CA PRO A 103 -1.46 20.60 -3.23
C PRO A 103 -1.06 21.25 -4.55
N THR A 104 0.03 22.03 -4.53
CA THR A 104 0.68 22.46 -5.76
C THR A 104 1.64 21.37 -6.24
N LEU A 105 1.20 20.53 -7.17
CA LEU A 105 2.00 19.45 -7.75
C LEU A 105 2.82 19.95 -8.93
N LEU A 106 3.99 20.52 -8.65
CA LEU A 106 4.98 20.80 -9.69
C LEU A 106 5.62 19.48 -10.17
N PRO A 107 6.11 19.40 -11.41
CA PRO A 107 6.85 18.22 -11.88
C PRO A 107 7.95 17.78 -10.91
N GLY A 108 7.96 16.49 -10.55
CA GLY A 108 8.90 15.93 -9.57
C GLY A 108 8.58 16.20 -8.09
N GLN A 109 7.54 16.99 -7.77
CA GLN A 109 7.03 17.11 -6.40
C GLN A 109 6.09 15.95 -6.08
N THR A 110 6.17 15.48 -4.83
CA THR A 110 5.27 14.46 -4.28
C THR A 110 4.48 15.07 -3.14
N PHE A 111 3.16 14.98 -3.25
CA PHE A 111 2.30 15.13 -2.09
C PHE A 111 2.35 13.83 -1.30
N GLU A 112 2.62 13.93 0.00
CA GLU A 112 2.68 12.79 0.90
C GLU A 112 1.90 13.13 2.18
N VAL A 113 1.04 12.21 2.60
CA VAL A 113 0.29 12.33 3.85
C VAL A 113 0.13 10.96 4.51
N ASN A 114 0.17 10.96 5.84
CA ASN A 114 -0.01 9.77 6.65
C ASN A 114 -1.41 9.76 7.27
N ALA A 115 -2.02 8.59 7.30
CA ALA A 115 -3.29 8.30 7.94
C ALA A 115 -3.15 7.01 8.75
N VAL A 116 -4.13 6.75 9.62
CA VAL A 116 -4.15 5.53 10.43
C VAL A 116 -5.53 4.90 10.32
N LEU A 117 -5.58 3.68 9.79
CA LEU A 117 -6.82 2.94 9.53
C LEU A 117 -6.82 1.63 10.32
N ALA A 118 -7.99 1.17 10.74
CA ALA A 118 -8.12 -0.17 11.33
C ALA A 118 -8.19 -1.23 10.23
N ASP A 119 -8.89 -0.94 9.11
CA ASP A 119 -8.90 -1.83 7.94
C ASP A 119 -8.05 -1.26 6.79
N PRO A 120 -6.88 -1.86 6.49
CA PRO A 120 -6.02 -1.39 5.42
C PRO A 120 -6.63 -1.62 4.03
N LYS A 121 -7.68 -2.45 3.90
CA LYS A 121 -8.40 -2.65 2.64
C LYS A 121 -9.28 -1.48 2.27
N LEU A 122 -9.59 -0.60 3.23
CA LEU A 122 -10.32 0.64 2.98
C LEU A 122 -9.40 1.78 2.53
N ALA A 123 -8.08 1.57 2.51
CA ALA A 123 -7.13 2.57 2.07
C ALA A 123 -7.34 2.90 0.58
N GLY A 124 -7.79 4.12 0.32
CA GLY A 124 -8.15 4.63 -0.99
C GLY A 124 -7.67 6.05 -1.20
N MET A 125 -7.30 6.37 -2.45
CA MET A 125 -6.89 7.71 -2.86
C MET A 125 -7.35 8.03 -4.27
N GLU A 126 -7.77 9.28 -4.47
CA GLU A 126 -8.08 9.88 -5.76
C GLU A 126 -7.19 11.11 -5.97
N ILE A 127 -6.57 11.22 -7.13
CA ILE A 127 -5.95 12.46 -7.59
C ILE A 127 -6.68 12.95 -8.84
N SER A 128 -7.13 14.20 -8.80
CA SER A 128 -7.71 14.90 -9.95
C SER A 128 -6.90 16.13 -10.30
N ILE A 129 -6.91 16.51 -11.58
CA ILE A 129 -6.33 17.76 -12.07
C ILE A 129 -7.38 18.56 -12.84
N GLU A 130 -7.24 19.88 -12.83
CA GLU A 130 -8.11 20.77 -13.58
C GLU A 130 -7.89 20.58 -15.08
N TRP A 131 -8.97 20.42 -15.83
CA TRP A 131 -8.93 20.50 -17.29
C TRP A 131 -8.66 21.96 -17.72
N PRO A 132 -7.90 22.29 -18.80
CA PRO A 132 -7.38 21.46 -19.91
C PRO A 132 -5.96 20.94 -19.69
N TYR A 133 -5.47 20.99 -18.45
CA TYR A 133 -4.12 20.57 -18.12
C TYR A 133 -3.96 19.06 -18.28
N GLY A 134 -2.73 18.64 -18.56
CA GLY A 134 -2.40 17.24 -18.78
C GLY A 134 -1.06 16.90 -18.17
N SER A 135 -0.98 15.71 -17.59
CA SER A 135 0.14 15.23 -16.81
C SER A 135 0.11 13.72 -16.74
N ASN A 136 1.26 13.12 -16.45
CA ASN A 136 1.28 11.77 -15.93
C ASN A 136 0.88 11.84 -14.45
N LEU A 137 -0.28 11.27 -14.10
CA LEU A 137 -0.74 11.15 -12.73
C LEU A 137 -0.20 9.85 -12.17
N HIS A 138 0.36 9.93 -10.97
CA HIS A 138 0.94 8.81 -10.28
C HIS A 138 0.44 8.80 -8.84
N CYS A 139 0.06 7.63 -8.36
CA CYS A 139 -0.38 7.42 -7.00
C CYS A 139 0.22 6.14 -6.44
N GLU A 140 0.59 6.18 -5.16
CA GLU A 140 1.08 5.05 -4.38
C GLU A 140 0.40 5.09 -3.01
N ILE A 141 -0.03 3.92 -2.53
CA ILE A 141 -0.55 3.71 -1.19
C ILE A 141 0.34 2.67 -0.53
N LEU A 142 0.96 3.06 0.58
CA LEU A 142 1.76 2.17 1.40
C LEU A 142 1.01 1.90 2.68
N VAL A 143 0.89 0.63 3.05
CA VAL A 143 0.37 0.19 4.36
C VAL A 143 1.53 -0.47 5.08
N ASP A 144 1.89 0.06 6.25
CA ASP A 144 3.05 -0.38 7.03
C ASP A 144 4.32 -0.48 6.16
N ASP A 145 4.56 0.57 5.38
CA ASP A 145 5.67 0.72 4.42
C ASP A 145 5.67 -0.27 3.24
N GLN A 146 4.59 -1.04 3.05
CA GLN A 146 4.41 -1.92 1.89
C GLN A 146 3.49 -1.30 0.85
N ILE A 147 3.92 -1.22 -0.40
CA ILE A 147 3.08 -0.72 -1.50
C ILE A 147 1.96 -1.74 -1.77
N VAL A 148 0.73 -1.42 -1.35
CA VAL A 148 -0.46 -2.26 -1.55
C VAL A 148 -1.23 -1.87 -2.80
N ALA A 149 -1.13 -0.60 -3.20
CA ALA A 149 -1.75 -0.09 -4.41
C ALA A 149 -0.86 0.94 -5.09
N LYS A 150 -0.82 0.88 -6.42
CA LYS A 150 -0.10 1.84 -7.26
C LYS A 150 -0.81 1.94 -8.60
N ALA A 151 -0.98 3.16 -9.09
CA ALA A 151 -1.47 3.39 -10.44
C ALA A 151 -0.79 4.60 -11.08
N ASP A 152 -0.70 4.53 -12.40
CA ASP A 152 -0.09 5.53 -13.25
C ASP A 152 -1.02 5.73 -14.45
N GLN A 153 -1.40 6.98 -14.72
CA GLN A 153 -2.24 7.30 -15.87
C GLN A 153 -1.78 8.59 -16.53
N PHE A 154 -1.54 8.51 -17.84
CA PHE A 154 -1.28 9.70 -18.64
C PHE A 154 -2.59 10.39 -19.05
N ILE A 155 -2.72 11.66 -18.70
CA ILE A 155 -3.81 12.54 -19.12
C ILE A 155 -3.26 13.50 -20.16
N ALA A 156 -3.76 13.39 -21.40
CA ALA A 156 -3.31 14.23 -22.49
C ALA A 156 -3.89 15.66 -22.36
N PRO A 157 -3.08 16.72 -22.50
CA PRO A 157 -3.60 18.09 -22.58
C PRO A 157 -4.50 18.23 -23.81
N ARG A 158 -5.75 18.67 -23.62
CA ARG A 158 -6.72 18.83 -24.72
C ARG A 158 -7.63 20.03 -24.49
N LEU A 159 -7.89 20.77 -25.57
CA LEU A 159 -8.82 21.91 -25.57
C LEU A 159 -10.30 21.53 -25.47
N PHE A 160 -10.64 20.25 -25.61
CA PHE A 160 -11.99 19.71 -25.37
C PHE A 160 -11.89 18.40 -24.60
N ARG A 161 -12.79 18.18 -23.64
CA ARG A 161 -12.89 16.90 -22.94
C ARG A 161 -13.26 15.81 -23.95
N PRO A 162 -12.59 14.65 -23.94
CA PRO A 162 -13.00 13.55 -24.81
C PRO A 162 -14.40 13.09 -24.43
N LYS A 163 -15.37 13.23 -25.35
CA LYS A 163 -16.74 12.69 -25.19
C LYS A 163 -17.43 13.17 -23.90
N ASP A 164 -17.08 14.38 -23.42
CA ASP A 164 -17.59 14.97 -22.17
C ASP A 164 -17.45 14.05 -20.94
N ASP A 165 -16.41 13.22 -20.89
CA ASP A 165 -16.19 12.27 -19.80
C ASP A 165 -15.90 12.99 -18.46
N PRO A 166 -16.79 12.88 -17.44
CA PRO A 166 -16.64 13.52 -16.14
C PRO A 166 -15.39 13.07 -15.38
N MET A 167 -14.89 11.86 -15.64
CA MET A 167 -13.72 11.27 -14.97
C MET A 167 -12.40 11.57 -15.71
N TYR A 168 -12.43 12.32 -16.80
CA TYR A 168 -11.21 12.73 -17.49
C TYR A 168 -10.36 13.63 -16.59
N GLY A 169 -9.11 13.23 -16.34
CA GLY A 169 -8.22 13.95 -15.43
C GLY A 169 -8.27 13.45 -13.99
N VAL A 170 -8.97 12.35 -13.71
CA VAL A 170 -9.05 11.70 -12.40
C VAL A 170 -8.34 10.34 -12.45
N LEU A 171 -7.52 10.05 -11.44
CA LEU A 171 -6.88 8.76 -11.21
C LEU A 171 -7.25 8.25 -9.82
N GLN A 172 -7.76 7.02 -9.77
CA GLN A 172 -8.23 6.33 -8.56
C GLN A 172 -7.30 5.17 -8.23
N CYS A 173 -7.00 4.99 -6.95
CA CYS A 173 -5.98 4.06 -6.48
C CYS A 173 -6.42 3.41 -5.18
N GLY A 174 -6.28 2.09 -5.08
CA GLY A 174 -6.73 1.33 -3.91
C GLY A 174 -8.24 1.24 -3.82
N ALA A 175 -8.77 1.39 -2.61
CA ALA A 175 -10.21 1.33 -2.35
C ALA A 175 -10.96 2.52 -2.98
N PRO A 176 -12.16 2.31 -3.52
CA PRO A 176 -12.97 3.40 -4.05
C PRO A 176 -13.41 4.36 -2.93
N LEU A 177 -13.19 5.66 -3.13
CA LEU A 177 -13.65 6.70 -2.22
C LEU A 177 -15.15 7.02 -2.38
N ASN A 178 -15.73 6.67 -3.53
CA ASN A 178 -17.08 7.06 -3.94
C ASN A 178 -18.16 6.01 -3.65
N VAL A 179 -17.83 4.91 -2.97
CA VAL A 179 -18.85 4.02 -2.40
C VAL A 179 -19.26 4.57 -1.04
N PRO A 180 -20.57 4.85 -0.83
CA PRO A 180 -21.08 5.03 0.51
C PRO A 180 -20.65 3.82 1.33
N ILE A 181 -19.91 4.07 2.40
CA ILE A 181 -19.72 3.07 3.45
C ILE A 181 -21.14 2.65 3.86
N ASP A 182 -21.45 1.37 3.90
CA ASP A 182 -22.79 0.89 4.24
C ASP A 182 -23.32 1.63 5.48
N GLY A 183 -24.30 2.52 5.29
CA GLY A 183 -24.87 3.37 6.34
C GLY A 183 -24.53 4.87 6.31
N ALA A 184 -23.65 5.36 5.44
CA ALA A 184 -23.39 6.80 5.28
C ALA A 184 -24.36 7.43 4.26
N PRO A 185 -25.08 8.51 4.60
CA PRO A 185 -25.94 9.21 3.64
C PRO A 185 -25.11 9.74 2.48
N ALA A 186 -25.55 9.51 1.24
CA ALA A 186 -24.98 10.15 0.08
C ALA A 186 -25.01 11.68 0.27
N ALA A 187 -23.88 12.36 0.04
CA ALA A 187 -23.85 13.80 0.04
C ALA A 187 -24.88 14.32 -0.98
N PRO A 188 -25.75 15.28 -0.60
CA PRO A 188 -26.71 15.82 -1.54
C PRO A 188 -25.98 16.50 -2.70
N PRO A 189 -26.53 16.43 -3.93
CA PRO A 189 -25.96 17.15 -5.06
C PRO A 189 -25.87 18.64 -4.72
N VAL A 190 -24.68 19.21 -4.84
CA VAL A 190 -24.48 20.66 -4.73
C VAL A 190 -25.14 21.28 -5.95
N ASP A 191 -26.30 21.91 -5.76
CA ASP A 191 -26.97 22.67 -6.80
C ASP A 191 -26.00 23.72 -7.38
N ALA A 192 -25.75 23.64 -8.68
CA ALA A 192 -25.03 24.67 -9.40
C ALA A 192 -25.80 26.01 -9.27
N PRO A 193 -25.12 27.14 -9.00
CA PRO A 193 -25.80 28.42 -8.96
C PRO A 193 -26.44 28.72 -10.34
N PRO A 194 -27.61 29.36 -10.39
CA PRO A 194 -28.27 29.69 -11.64
C PRO A 194 -27.35 30.56 -12.51
N VAL A 195 -27.14 30.16 -13.76
CA VAL A 195 -26.53 31.01 -14.78
C VAL A 195 -27.40 32.23 -15.00
N GLU A 196 -26.95 33.39 -14.49
CA GLU A 196 -27.51 34.69 -14.86
C GLU A 196 -27.34 34.87 -16.38
N ALA A 197 -28.44 34.90 -17.10
CA ALA A 197 -28.47 35.20 -18.52
C ALA A 197 -28.06 36.66 -18.74
N SER A 198 -26.84 36.87 -19.26
CA SER A 198 -26.37 38.18 -19.70
C SER A 198 -27.35 38.77 -20.73
N ALA A 199 -27.97 39.89 -20.38
CA ALA A 199 -28.81 40.67 -21.29
C ALA A 199 -27.98 41.16 -22.50
N PRO A 200 -28.55 41.19 -23.72
CA PRO A 200 -27.84 41.68 -24.90
C PRO A 200 -27.57 43.19 -24.79
N PRO A 201 -26.44 43.68 -25.35
CA PRO A 201 -26.15 45.11 -25.36
C PRO A 201 -27.18 45.87 -26.22
N ALA A 202 -27.71 46.96 -25.68
CA ALA A 202 -28.51 47.90 -26.44
C ALA A 202 -27.60 48.76 -27.34
N ALA A 203 -27.91 48.71 -28.65
CA ALA A 203 -27.54 49.56 -29.78
C ALA A 203 -26.27 50.44 -29.70
#